data_AF-A0A7I8DKL3-F1
#
_entry.id   AF-A0A7I8DKL3-F1
#
_cell.length_a   1.000
_cell.length_b   1.000
_cell.length_c   1.000
_cell.angle_alpha   90.00
_cell.angle_beta   90.00
_cell.angle_gamma   90.00
#
_symmetry.space_group_name_H-M   'P 1'
#
loop_
_entity.id
_entity.type
_entity.pdbx_description
1 polymer ?
#
loop_
_entity_poly.entity_id
_entity_poly.type
_entity_poly.pdbx_seq_one_letter_code
_entity_poly.pdbx_strand_id
1 'polypeptide(L)'
;MTDKVFDNNQVSIAGEVMSDFEFSHDVFGEGFYVLDVQVSRLSNSYDIIPIMISERLIDVKADFKGKYVEVNGQFRSYNRHEDNKNRLVLSVFAREIKISEEDTEGIRPNFIFLDGFVCKQPIYRKTPLGREIADILLAVNRPYGKSDYIPCICWGRNARFAENFTVGGHIQVWGRIQSREYQKKLNESDFEKRIAYEVSVSKLEYLDEY
;
A
#
# COMPACT_ATOMS: atom_id res chain seq x y z
N MET A 1 -21.76 -13.19 -5.68
CA MET A 1 -21.49 -11.78 -5.28
C MET A 1 -20.22 -11.63 -4.44
N THR A 2 -19.64 -12.71 -3.91
CA THR A 2 -18.38 -12.72 -3.13
C THR A 2 -17.10 -12.69 -3.96
N ASP A 3 -17.14 -13.13 -5.23
CA ASP A 3 -15.92 -13.21 -6.07
C ASP A 3 -15.35 -11.84 -6.48
N LYS A 4 -16.20 -10.82 -6.68
CA LYS A 4 -15.76 -9.46 -7.08
C LYS A 4 -14.87 -8.74 -6.06
N VAL A 5 -14.84 -9.20 -4.80
CA VAL A 5 -14.11 -8.53 -3.71
C VAL A 5 -12.62 -8.89 -3.70
N PHE A 6 -12.22 -9.93 -4.44
CA PHE A 6 -10.79 -10.24 -4.63
C PHE A 6 -10.20 -9.52 -5.83
N ASP A 7 -11.05 -9.12 -6.78
CA ASP A 7 -10.61 -8.44 -7.98
C ASP A 7 -10.31 -6.96 -7.72
N ASN A 8 -10.90 -6.33 -6.70
CA ASN A 8 -10.81 -4.89 -6.49
C ASN A 8 -9.57 -4.40 -5.73
N ASN A 9 -8.76 -5.30 -5.17
CA ASN A 9 -7.54 -4.97 -4.46
C ASN A 9 -6.53 -6.09 -4.67
N GLN A 10 -5.63 -5.88 -5.62
CA GLN A 10 -4.64 -6.86 -6.03
C GLN A 10 -3.25 -6.26 -5.91
N VAL A 11 -2.39 -6.93 -5.16
CA VAL A 11 -0.97 -6.58 -5.01
C VAL A 11 -0.14 -7.77 -5.41
N SER A 12 0.89 -7.51 -6.21
CA SER A 12 2.00 -8.40 -6.42
C SER A 12 3.29 -7.62 -6.14
N ILE A 13 4.05 -8.09 -5.16
CA ILE A 13 5.37 -7.52 -4.85
C ILE A 13 6.44 -8.61 -4.85
N ALA A 14 7.67 -8.27 -5.25
CA ALA A 14 8.84 -9.09 -4.96
C ALA A 14 9.99 -8.24 -4.41
N GLY A 15 10.76 -8.82 -3.51
CA GLY A 15 11.85 -8.12 -2.84
C GLY A 15 12.61 -8.96 -1.83
N GLU A 16 13.56 -8.33 -1.17
CA GLU A 16 14.42 -8.93 -0.15
C GLU A 16 13.85 -8.68 1.25
N VAL A 17 13.82 -9.69 2.12
CA VAL A 17 13.36 -9.56 3.50
C VAL A 17 14.42 -8.84 4.34
N MET A 18 14.00 -7.76 5.01
CA MET A 18 14.90 -6.88 5.78
C MET A 18 14.78 -7.04 7.29
N SER A 19 13.66 -7.57 7.79
CA SER A 19 13.39 -7.68 9.22
C SER A 19 13.01 -9.09 9.64
N ASP A 20 13.12 -9.35 10.94
CA ASP A 20 12.45 -10.49 11.57
C ASP A 20 10.93 -10.29 11.57
N PHE A 21 10.18 -11.35 11.86
CA PHE A 21 8.73 -11.25 12.07
C PHE A 21 8.41 -10.60 13.42
N GLU A 22 7.62 -9.53 13.38
CA GLU A 22 7.05 -8.89 14.56
C GLU A 22 5.60 -9.33 14.75
N PHE A 23 5.24 -9.87 15.91
CA PHE A 23 3.85 -10.21 16.20
C PHE A 23 2.96 -8.97 16.17
N SER A 24 1.85 -9.05 15.46
CA SER A 24 0.88 -7.97 15.33
C SER A 24 -0.36 -8.20 16.19
N HIS A 25 -1.08 -9.30 15.95
CA HIS A 25 -2.34 -9.61 16.64
C HIS A 25 -2.74 -11.07 16.40
N ASP A 26 -3.66 -11.58 17.23
CA ASP A 26 -4.30 -12.88 17.07
C ASP A 26 -5.77 -12.70 16.68
N VAL A 27 -6.24 -13.52 15.75
CA VAL A 27 -7.67 -13.59 15.39
C VAL A 27 -8.11 -15.04 15.39
N PHE A 28 -8.95 -15.43 16.36
CA PHE A 28 -9.47 -16.79 16.50
C PHE A 28 -8.36 -17.87 16.60
N GLY A 29 -7.27 -17.58 17.30
CA GLY A 29 -6.14 -18.51 17.44
C GLY A 29 -5.26 -18.61 16.21
N GLU A 30 -5.29 -17.60 15.34
CA GLU A 30 -4.38 -17.42 14.22
C GLU A 30 -3.56 -16.16 14.45
N GLY A 31 -2.25 -16.36 14.59
CA GLY A 31 -1.27 -15.27 14.73
C GLY A 31 -0.97 -14.57 13.42
N PHE A 32 -1.00 -13.24 13.44
CA PHE A 32 -0.57 -12.37 12.35
C PHE A 32 0.71 -11.64 12.72
N TYR A 33 1.64 -11.62 11.78
CA TYR A 33 2.97 -11.05 11.93
C TYR A 33 3.24 -10.04 10.84
N VAL A 34 4.11 -9.08 11.13
CA VAL A 34 4.60 -8.08 10.18
C VAL A 34 6.08 -8.30 9.93
N LEU A 35 6.48 -8.22 8.67
CA LEU A 35 7.88 -8.15 8.25
C LEU A 35 8.05 -7.08 7.18
N ASP A 36 9.24 -6.49 7.09
CA ASP A 36 9.58 -5.49 6.09
C ASP A 36 10.31 -6.12 4.90
N VAL A 37 9.85 -5.79 3.69
CA VAL A 37 10.44 -6.25 2.43
C VAL A 37 10.95 -5.06 1.62
N GLN A 38 12.21 -5.09 1.24
CA GLN A 38 12.84 -4.14 0.33
C GLN A 38 12.48 -4.47 -1.12
N VAL A 39 11.71 -3.59 -1.75
CA VAL A 39 11.24 -3.72 -3.13
C VAL A 39 11.96 -2.71 -4.01
N SER A 40 12.80 -3.23 -4.91
CA SER A 40 13.60 -2.42 -5.83
C SER A 40 12.76 -1.75 -6.91
N ARG A 41 13.10 -0.51 -7.24
CA ARG A 41 12.56 0.25 -8.38
C ARG A 41 13.53 0.16 -9.56
N LEU A 42 12.99 0.35 -10.77
CA LEU A 42 13.81 0.47 -12.00
C LEU A 42 14.83 1.62 -11.95
N SER A 43 14.65 2.59 -11.04
CA SER A 43 15.52 3.74 -10.85
C SER A 43 16.68 3.51 -9.88
N ASN A 44 17.02 2.26 -9.54
CA ASN A 44 18.03 1.90 -8.51
C ASN A 44 17.76 2.53 -7.12
N SER A 45 16.50 2.86 -6.84
CA SER A 45 16.02 3.17 -5.51
C SER A 45 15.10 2.06 -5.05
N TYR A 46 14.75 2.02 -3.77
CA TYR A 46 13.89 0.98 -3.22
C TYR A 46 12.80 1.58 -2.34
N ASP A 47 11.76 0.79 -2.12
CA ASP A 47 10.76 1.01 -1.08
C ASP A 47 10.88 -0.10 -0.04
N ILE A 48 10.69 0.24 1.23
CA ILE A 48 10.53 -0.77 2.28
C ILE A 48 9.04 -0.91 2.52
N ILE A 49 8.46 -2.06 2.20
CA ILE A 49 7.01 -2.30 2.27
C ILE A 49 6.72 -3.29 3.41
N PRO A 50 5.86 -2.91 4.38
CA PRO A 50 5.45 -3.81 5.46
C PRO A 50 4.44 -4.83 4.94
N ILE A 51 4.71 -6.10 5.22
CA ILE A 51 3.89 -7.24 4.83
C ILE A 51 3.28 -7.82 6.09
N MET A 52 1.95 -7.91 6.12
CA MET A 52 1.22 -8.60 7.16
C MET A 52 0.90 -10.01 6.67
N ILE A 53 1.33 -11.02 7.43
CA ILE A 53 1.22 -12.43 7.06
C ILE A 53 0.70 -13.28 8.21
N SER A 54 -0.10 -14.29 7.88
CA SER A 54 -0.55 -15.30 8.83
C SER A 54 0.54 -16.33 9.09
N GLU A 55 0.67 -16.77 10.33
CA GLU A 55 1.54 -17.91 10.71
C GLU A 55 1.19 -19.22 10.00
N ARG A 56 -0.02 -19.32 9.40
CA ARG A 56 -0.42 -20.49 8.61
C ARG A 56 0.23 -20.55 7.24
N LEU A 57 0.74 -19.41 6.74
CA LEU A 57 1.36 -19.31 5.43
C LEU A 57 2.88 -19.53 5.47
N ILE A 58 3.51 -19.35 6.62
CA ILE A 58 4.96 -19.34 6.74
C ILE A 58 5.42 -19.67 8.17
N ASP A 59 6.57 -20.32 8.32
CA ASP A 59 7.19 -20.53 9.63
C ASP A 59 7.76 -19.21 10.17
N VAL A 60 6.97 -18.51 10.98
CA VAL A 60 7.31 -17.21 11.58
C VAL A 60 8.47 -17.27 12.59
N LYS A 61 8.98 -18.46 12.92
CA LYS A 61 10.15 -18.62 13.81
C LYS A 61 11.46 -18.76 13.04
N ALA A 62 11.40 -18.99 11.74
CA ALA A 62 12.58 -19.09 10.89
C ALA A 62 13.12 -17.70 10.52
N ASP A 63 14.44 -17.63 10.28
CA ASP A 63 15.10 -16.42 9.79
C ASP A 63 15.06 -16.40 8.25
N PHE A 64 14.36 -15.42 7.69
CA PHE A 64 14.31 -15.18 6.25
C PHE A 64 15.06 -13.90 5.84
N LYS A 65 15.75 -13.20 6.74
CA LYS A 65 16.49 -11.98 6.38
C LYS A 65 17.50 -12.26 5.27
N GLY A 66 17.55 -11.36 4.29
CA GLY A 66 18.39 -11.49 3.10
C GLY A 66 17.87 -12.48 2.06
N LYS A 67 16.78 -13.19 2.33
CA LYS A 67 16.11 -14.04 1.32
C LYS A 67 15.13 -13.23 0.51
N TYR A 68 14.84 -13.72 -0.68
CA TYR A 68 13.90 -13.10 -1.61
C TYR A 68 12.52 -13.69 -1.43
N VAL A 69 11.50 -12.85 -1.58
CA VAL A 69 10.11 -13.23 -1.50
C VAL A 69 9.30 -12.68 -2.66
N GLU A 70 8.34 -13.46 -3.14
CA GLU A 70 7.25 -13.02 -4.01
C GLU A 70 5.96 -13.10 -3.19
N VAL A 71 5.25 -11.98 -3.05
CA VAL A 71 4.03 -11.87 -2.25
C VAL A 71 2.88 -11.44 -3.14
N ASN A 72 1.82 -12.24 -3.14
CA ASN A 72 0.53 -11.88 -3.75
C ASN A 72 -0.50 -11.66 -2.64
N GLY A 73 -1.25 -10.57 -2.73
CA GLY A 73 -2.10 -10.13 -1.61
C GLY A 73 -2.95 -8.92 -1.90
N GLN A 74 -3.27 -8.17 -0.85
CA GLN A 74 -4.09 -6.97 -0.90
C GLN A 74 -3.42 -5.85 -0.12
N PHE A 75 -3.49 -4.62 -0.59
CA PHE A 75 -2.98 -3.48 0.17
C PHE A 75 -4.06 -2.99 1.13
N ARG A 76 -3.89 -3.29 2.42
CA ARG A 76 -4.91 -3.05 3.43
C ARG A 76 -4.55 -1.87 4.31
N SER A 77 -5.57 -1.20 4.82
CA SER A 77 -5.41 -0.12 5.78
C SER A 77 -6.20 -0.37 7.05
N TYR A 78 -5.70 0.08 8.18
CA TYR A 78 -6.47 0.12 9.42
C TYR A 78 -6.02 1.28 10.29
N ASN A 79 -6.92 1.74 11.16
CA ASN A 79 -6.63 2.75 12.15
C ASN A 79 -6.08 2.10 13.40
N ARG A 80 -4.85 2.45 13.77
CA ARG A 80 -4.23 2.07 15.03
C ARG A 80 -4.40 3.23 16.01
N HIS A 81 -5.03 2.95 17.15
CA HIS A 81 -5.23 3.90 18.23
C HIS A 81 -4.10 3.75 19.24
N GLU A 82 -3.23 4.77 19.33
CA GLU A 82 -2.17 4.86 20.33
C GLU A 82 -2.19 6.26 20.94
N ASP A 83 -2.19 6.35 22.28
CA ASP A 83 -2.04 7.60 23.04
C ASP A 83 -2.88 8.78 22.51
N ASN A 84 -4.18 8.54 22.31
CA ASN A 84 -5.16 9.52 21.84
C ASN A 84 -4.93 10.04 20.41
N LYS A 85 -4.07 9.38 19.62
CA LYS A 85 -3.81 9.69 18.22
C LYS A 85 -4.24 8.52 17.34
N ASN A 86 -4.96 8.85 16.27
CA ASN A 86 -5.31 7.87 15.25
C ASN A 86 -4.21 7.87 14.17
N ARG A 87 -3.61 6.71 13.91
CA ARG A 87 -2.64 6.53 12.82
C ARG A 87 -3.20 5.51 11.82
N LEU A 88 -3.33 5.93 10.57
CA LEU A 88 -3.59 5.02 9.47
C LEU A 88 -2.33 4.20 9.21
N VAL A 89 -2.44 2.89 9.40
CA VAL A 89 -1.42 1.90 9.06
C VAL A 89 -1.81 1.29 7.72
N LEU A 90 -0.85 1.16 6.81
CA LEU A 90 -1.02 0.41 5.57
C LEU A 90 0.03 -0.69 5.48
N SER A 91 -0.38 -1.86 5.03
CA SER A 91 0.50 -3.00 4.78
C SER A 91 -0.06 -3.89 3.68
N VAL A 92 0.82 -4.65 3.02
CA VAL A 92 0.37 -5.71 2.11
C VAL A 92 -0.04 -6.91 2.95
N PHE A 93 -1.32 -7.24 2.94
CA PHE A 93 -1.84 -8.46 3.54
C PHE A 93 -1.58 -9.62 2.58
N ALA A 94 -0.62 -10.47 2.94
CA ALA A 94 -0.21 -11.62 2.14
C ALA A 94 -1.32 -12.68 2.10
N ARG A 95 -1.64 -13.14 0.91
CA ARG A 95 -2.47 -14.33 0.68
C ARG A 95 -1.62 -15.52 0.25
N GLU A 96 -0.58 -15.24 -0.51
CA GLU A 96 0.41 -16.20 -0.96
C GLU A 96 1.80 -15.57 -0.80
N ILE A 97 2.76 -16.39 -0.38
CA ILE A 97 4.17 -16.03 -0.32
C ILE A 97 4.98 -17.18 -0.90
N LYS A 98 5.99 -16.85 -1.70
CA LYS A 98 7.03 -17.77 -2.15
C LYS A 98 8.37 -17.22 -1.68
N ILE A 99 9.26 -18.11 -1.27
CA ILE A 99 10.58 -17.77 -0.76
C ILE A 99 11.61 -18.37 -1.71
N SER A 100 12.65 -17.60 -2.04
CA SER A 100 13.78 -18.05 -2.84
C SER A 100 15.10 -17.56 -2.27
N GLU A 101 16.16 -18.34 -2.51
CA GLU A 101 17.54 -17.98 -2.17
C GLU A 101 18.18 -17.10 -3.27
N GLU A 102 17.70 -17.22 -4.51
CA GLU A 102 18.18 -16.44 -5.65
C GLU A 102 17.33 -15.19 -5.84
N ASP A 103 17.98 -14.12 -6.31
CA ASP A 103 17.32 -12.88 -6.68
C ASP A 103 16.34 -13.15 -7.83
N THR A 104 15.07 -12.94 -7.53
CA THR A 104 13.97 -13.00 -8.50
C THR A 104 13.96 -11.78 -9.43
N GLU A 105 15.11 -11.18 -9.71
CA GLU A 105 15.32 -9.89 -10.39
C GLU A 105 14.67 -9.79 -11.78
N GLY A 106 14.23 -10.92 -12.34
CA GLY A 106 13.44 -11.03 -13.58
C GLY A 106 11.92 -11.03 -13.42
N ILE A 107 11.37 -11.11 -12.20
CA ILE A 107 9.92 -11.27 -11.91
C ILE A 107 9.26 -9.93 -11.49
N ARG A 108 10.05 -8.96 -10.99
CA ARG A 108 9.71 -7.55 -10.63
C ARG A 108 8.24 -7.13 -10.66
N PRO A 109 7.35 -7.65 -9.80
CA PRO A 109 6.09 -6.99 -9.57
C PRO A 109 6.34 -5.98 -8.45
N ASN A 110 6.28 -4.68 -8.70
CA ASN A 110 5.72 -3.78 -7.69
C ASN A 110 4.48 -3.24 -8.36
N PHE A 111 3.46 -4.08 -8.34
CA PHE A 111 2.23 -3.88 -9.06
C PHE A 111 1.09 -3.86 -8.07
N ILE A 112 0.26 -2.85 -8.20
CA ILE A 112 -1.00 -2.77 -7.49
C ILE A 112 -2.09 -2.36 -8.45
N PHE A 113 -3.23 -3.03 -8.33
CA PHE A 113 -4.50 -2.66 -8.93
C PHE A 113 -5.53 -2.44 -7.83
N LEU A 114 -6.25 -1.33 -7.91
CA LEU A 114 -7.34 -0.97 -7.01
C LEU A 114 -8.57 -0.57 -7.81
N ASP A 115 -9.73 -1.01 -7.37
CA ASP A 115 -11.05 -0.60 -7.85
C ASP A 115 -11.84 -0.10 -6.63
N GLY A 116 -12.23 1.18 -6.64
CA GLY A 116 -12.80 1.81 -5.47
C GLY A 116 -13.39 3.19 -5.71
N PHE A 117 -13.74 3.87 -4.63
CA PHE A 117 -14.51 5.11 -4.68
C PHE A 117 -13.75 6.29 -4.07
N VAL A 118 -13.84 7.45 -4.70
CA VAL A 118 -13.18 8.67 -4.22
C VAL A 118 -13.84 9.14 -2.91
N CYS A 119 -13.09 9.15 -1.80
CA CYS A 119 -13.62 9.49 -0.48
C CYS A 119 -13.71 11.00 -0.21
N LYS A 120 -12.85 11.77 -0.88
CA LYS A 120 -12.64 13.21 -0.67
C LYS A 120 -12.31 13.85 -1.99
N GLN A 121 -12.64 15.13 -2.14
CA GLN A 121 -12.26 15.90 -3.32
C GLN A 121 -10.74 15.78 -3.55
N PRO A 122 -10.30 15.37 -4.76
CA PRO A 122 -8.88 15.28 -5.05
C PRO A 122 -8.17 16.62 -4.91
N ILE A 123 -6.95 16.59 -4.40
CA ILE A 123 -6.16 17.80 -4.14
C ILE A 123 -5.07 17.93 -5.20
N TYR A 124 -5.36 18.71 -6.24
CA TYR A 124 -4.40 19.06 -7.27
C TYR A 124 -3.43 20.15 -6.79
N ARG A 125 -2.13 19.99 -7.08
CA ARG A 125 -1.10 21.01 -6.83
C ARG A 125 0.13 20.81 -7.72
N LYS A 126 1.03 21.80 -7.71
CA LYS A 126 2.37 21.68 -8.27
C LYS A 126 3.40 21.57 -7.15
N THR A 127 4.37 20.67 -7.31
CA THR A 127 5.54 20.60 -6.41
C THR A 127 6.44 21.83 -6.60
N PRO A 128 7.39 22.12 -5.69
CA PRO A 128 8.36 23.20 -5.89
C PRO A 128 9.18 23.09 -7.19
N LEU A 129 9.32 21.87 -7.73
CA LEU A 129 9.97 21.60 -9.01
C LEU A 129 9.01 21.64 -10.21
N GLY A 130 7.79 22.17 -10.03
CA GLY A 130 6.79 22.33 -11.09
C GLY A 130 6.07 21.05 -11.53
N ARG A 131 6.28 19.92 -10.84
CA ARG A 131 5.60 18.66 -11.18
C ARG A 131 4.14 18.73 -10.76
N GLU A 132 3.24 18.38 -11.67
CA GLU A 132 1.80 18.36 -11.45
C GLU A 132 1.41 17.06 -10.73
N ILE A 133 0.74 17.17 -9.57
CA ILE A 133 0.29 16.04 -8.77
C ILE A 133 -1.14 16.22 -8.30
N ALA A 134 -1.86 15.11 -8.08
CA ALA A 134 -3.16 15.11 -7.41
C ALA A 134 -3.22 13.99 -6.38
N ASP A 135 -3.65 14.32 -5.16
CA ASP A 135 -3.86 13.34 -4.10
C ASP A 135 -5.30 12.85 -4.14
N ILE A 136 -5.48 11.54 -4.22
CA ILE A 136 -6.78 10.87 -4.09
C ILE A 136 -6.75 10.01 -2.83
N LEU A 137 -7.82 10.04 -2.04
CA LEU A 137 -8.06 9.03 -1.01
C LEU A 137 -9.12 8.06 -1.52
N LEU A 138 -8.71 6.84 -1.83
CA LEU A 138 -9.56 5.82 -2.43
C LEU A 138 -10.11 4.87 -1.35
N ALA A 139 -11.43 4.69 -1.28
CA ALA A 139 -12.05 3.64 -0.49
C ALA A 139 -12.19 2.39 -1.34
N VAL A 140 -11.54 1.30 -0.90
CA VAL A 140 -11.61 0.00 -1.55
C VAL A 140 -12.38 -0.93 -0.64
N ASN A 141 -13.56 -1.37 -1.11
CA ASN A 141 -14.51 -2.10 -0.28
C ASN A 141 -14.02 -3.52 0.02
N ARG A 142 -14.28 -3.96 1.25
CA ARG A 142 -13.97 -5.30 1.75
C ARG A 142 -15.25 -6.01 2.18
N PRO A 143 -15.21 -7.33 2.40
CA PRO A 143 -16.34 -8.05 2.98
C PRO A 143 -16.72 -7.48 4.35
N TYR A 144 -17.97 -7.71 4.77
CA TYR A 144 -18.50 -7.31 6.07
C TYR A 144 -18.56 -5.79 6.31
N GLY A 145 -18.74 -5.00 5.24
CA GLY A 145 -18.98 -3.56 5.35
C GLY A 145 -17.77 -2.75 5.81
N LYS A 146 -16.56 -3.28 5.64
CA LYS A 146 -15.29 -2.57 5.88
C LYS A 146 -14.75 -2.02 4.57
N SER A 147 -13.87 -1.03 4.64
CA SER A 147 -13.14 -0.51 3.48
C SER A 147 -11.70 -0.18 3.87
N ASP A 148 -10.78 -0.40 2.94
CA ASP A 148 -9.42 0.13 3.03
C ASP A 148 -9.40 1.55 2.44
N TYR A 149 -8.77 2.49 3.13
CA TYR A 149 -8.60 3.87 2.69
C TYR A 149 -7.16 4.07 2.24
N ILE A 150 -6.95 4.11 0.93
CA ILE A 150 -5.62 4.05 0.32
C ILE A 150 -5.28 5.40 -0.30
N PRO A 151 -4.21 6.09 0.14
CA PRO A 151 -3.72 7.29 -0.52
C PRO A 151 -3.11 6.94 -1.89
N CYS A 152 -3.53 7.65 -2.93
CA CYS A 152 -3.05 7.49 -4.30
C CYS A 152 -2.53 8.85 -4.81
N ILE A 153 -1.31 8.87 -5.32
CA ILE A 153 -0.68 10.06 -5.90
C ILE A 153 -0.66 9.93 -7.42
N CYS A 154 -1.42 10.80 -8.08
CA CYS A 154 -1.46 10.92 -9.53
C CYS A 154 -0.41 11.92 -10.00
N TRP A 155 0.16 11.70 -11.19
CA TRP A 155 1.25 12.51 -11.74
C TRP A 155 0.91 13.04 -13.14
N GLY A 156 1.31 14.27 -13.45
CA GLY A 156 1.22 14.84 -14.79
C GLY A 156 -0.20 14.81 -15.36
N ARG A 157 -0.39 14.15 -16.51
CA ARG A 157 -1.71 14.02 -17.16
C ARG A 157 -2.73 13.34 -16.25
N ASN A 158 -2.32 12.32 -15.49
CA ASN A 158 -3.20 11.64 -14.54
C ASN A 158 -3.64 12.60 -13.43
N ALA A 159 -2.75 13.50 -12.97
CA ALA A 159 -3.09 14.50 -11.97
C ALA A 159 -4.14 15.50 -12.48
N ARG A 160 -3.97 15.98 -13.72
CA ARG A 160 -4.93 16.87 -14.38
C ARG A 160 -6.29 16.23 -14.62
N PHE A 161 -6.30 14.94 -14.96
CA PHE A 161 -7.54 14.19 -15.11
C PHE A 161 -8.25 14.03 -13.76
N ALA A 162 -7.52 13.57 -12.74
CA ALA A 162 -8.03 13.34 -11.39
C ALA A 162 -8.55 14.60 -10.68
N GLU A 163 -8.04 15.79 -11.01
CA GLU A 163 -8.51 17.07 -10.46
C GLU A 163 -10.03 17.26 -10.60
N ASN A 164 -10.64 16.66 -11.63
CA ASN A 164 -12.07 16.81 -11.94
C ASN A 164 -12.95 15.74 -11.28
N PHE A 165 -12.40 14.78 -10.56
CA PHE A 165 -13.23 13.72 -9.95
C PHE A 165 -14.02 14.25 -8.77
N THR A 166 -15.19 13.67 -8.55
CA THR A 166 -16.10 14.01 -7.47
C THR A 166 -16.05 12.97 -6.36
N VAL A 167 -16.43 13.37 -5.14
CA VAL A 167 -16.64 12.42 -4.04
C VAL A 167 -17.70 11.40 -4.44
N GLY A 168 -17.42 10.12 -4.21
CA GLY A 168 -18.26 9.01 -4.65
C GLY A 168 -17.97 8.50 -6.05
N GLY A 169 -17.11 9.17 -6.83
CA GLY A 169 -16.72 8.70 -8.16
C GLY A 169 -16.04 7.33 -8.11
N HIS A 170 -16.51 6.40 -8.95
CA HIS A 170 -15.97 5.05 -9.08
C HIS A 170 -14.76 5.08 -10.02
N ILE A 171 -13.60 4.67 -9.52
CA ILE A 171 -12.36 4.70 -10.30
C ILE A 171 -11.58 3.39 -10.17
N GLN A 172 -10.78 3.12 -11.20
CA GLN A 172 -9.76 2.10 -11.19
C GLN A 172 -8.37 2.72 -11.23
N VAL A 173 -7.44 2.16 -10.48
CA VAL A 173 -6.08 2.67 -10.29
C VAL A 173 -5.08 1.52 -10.48
N TRP A 174 -4.08 1.74 -11.30
CA TRP A 174 -2.90 0.90 -11.40
C TRP A 174 -1.66 1.71 -11.02
N GLY A 175 -0.70 1.04 -10.39
CA GLY A 175 0.51 1.70 -9.97
C GLY A 175 1.48 0.78 -9.27
N ARG A 176 2.25 1.41 -8.38
CA ARG A 176 3.19 0.75 -7.46
C ARG A 176 2.99 1.28 -6.05
N ILE A 177 3.24 0.46 -5.05
CA ILE A 177 3.28 0.90 -3.65
C ILE A 177 4.60 1.64 -3.45
N GLN A 178 4.55 2.80 -2.79
CA GLN A 178 5.72 3.59 -2.44
C GLN A 178 5.68 4.00 -0.97
N SER A 179 6.87 4.17 -0.40
CA SER A 179 7.12 4.70 0.92
C SER A 179 7.71 6.11 0.81
N ARG A 180 7.32 7.00 1.72
CA ARG A 180 7.79 8.39 1.75
C ARG A 180 8.09 8.81 3.19
N GLU A 181 9.33 9.21 3.44
CA GLU A 181 9.70 9.86 4.69
C GLU A 181 9.12 11.28 4.76
N TYR A 182 8.58 11.65 5.91
CA TYR A 182 8.17 13.02 6.22
C TYR A 182 8.48 13.34 7.68
N GLN A 183 8.66 14.63 7.98
CA GLN A 183 8.83 15.11 9.34
C GLN A 183 7.48 15.60 9.87
N LYS A 184 7.02 15.02 10.97
CA LYS A 184 5.86 15.50 11.71
C LYS A 184 6.37 16.43 12.82
N LYS A 185 5.98 17.71 12.75
CA LYS A 185 6.23 18.66 13.82
C LYS A 185 5.42 18.24 15.06
N LEU A 186 6.09 18.03 16.19
CA LEU A 186 5.45 17.71 17.47
C LEU A 186 5.17 18.97 18.29
N ASN A 187 6.13 19.90 18.31
CA ASN A 187 6.07 21.21 18.93
C ASN A 187 7.04 22.16 18.20
N GLU A 188 7.36 23.34 18.73
CA GLU A 188 8.21 24.32 18.03
C GLU A 188 9.63 23.81 17.71
N SER A 189 10.22 22.98 18.57
CA SER A 189 11.60 22.49 18.45
C SER A 189 11.73 21.04 17.96
N ASP A 190 10.69 20.23 18.16
CA ASP A 190 10.78 18.78 18.02
C ASP A 190 10.05 18.28 16.78
N PHE A 191 10.75 17.47 15.99
CA PHE A 191 10.24 16.82 14.79
C PHE A 191 10.44 15.31 14.88
N GLU A 192 9.41 14.57 14.50
CA GLU A 192 9.44 13.10 14.42
C GLU A 192 9.50 12.68 12.96
N LYS A 193 10.50 11.88 12.59
CA LYS A 193 10.52 11.23 11.27
C LYS A 193 9.47 10.14 11.21
N ARG A 194 8.68 10.12 10.15
CA ARG A 194 7.63 9.14 9.91
C ARG A 194 7.64 8.69 8.46
N ILE A 195 7.14 7.48 8.23
CA ILE A 195 6.95 6.92 6.90
C ILE A 195 5.46 6.95 6.58
N ALA A 196 5.11 7.45 5.39
CA ALA A 196 3.80 7.32 4.77
C ALA A 196 3.89 6.29 3.65
N TYR A 197 2.83 5.49 3.49
CA TYR A 197 2.67 4.56 2.38
C TYR A 197 1.52 5.01 1.49
N GLU A 198 1.74 4.96 0.19
CA GLU A 198 0.82 5.47 -0.82
C GLU A 198 1.00 4.71 -2.14
N VAL A 199 0.04 4.81 -3.03
CA VAL A 199 0.14 4.26 -4.40
C VAL A 199 0.63 5.35 -5.33
N SER A 200 1.75 5.10 -6.01
CA SER A 200 2.22 5.92 -7.11
C SER A 200 1.48 5.50 -8.38
N VAL A 201 0.54 6.32 -8.84
CA VAL A 201 -0.39 5.95 -9.92
C VAL A 201 0.28 6.06 -11.29
N SER A 202 0.30 4.95 -12.02
CA SER A 202 0.79 4.89 -13.42
C SER A 202 -0.35 5.02 -14.42
N LYS A 203 -1.54 4.49 -14.10
CA LYS A 203 -2.75 4.56 -14.92
C LYS A 203 -3.96 4.70 -14.00
N LEU A 204 -4.95 5.47 -14.44
CA LEU A 204 -6.24 5.54 -13.76
C LEU A 204 -7.37 5.68 -14.77
N GLU A 205 -8.54 5.15 -14.41
CA GLU A 205 -9.77 5.20 -15.20
C GLU A 205 -10.91 5.65 -14.29
N TYR A 206 -11.79 6.51 -14.83
CA TYR A 206 -13.04 6.86 -14.19
C TYR A 206 -14.14 6.01 -14.82
N LEU A 207 -14.90 5.29 -13.99
CA LEU A 207 -15.96 4.42 -14.45
C LEU A 207 -17.27 5.18 -14.39
N ASP A 208 -17.81 5.51 -15.56
CA ASP A 208 -19.14 6.11 -15.65
C ASP A 208 -20.20 5.04 -15.34
N GLU A 209 -21.16 5.38 -14.47
CA GLU A 209 -22.38 4.59 -14.31
C GLU A 209 -23.19 4.73 -15.61
N TYR A 210 -23.28 3.64 -16.40
CA TYR A 210 -24.21 3.53 -17.53
C TYR A 210 -25.64 3.30 -17.06
#